data_AF-A0A6M8W016-F1
#
_entry.id   AF-A0A6M8W016-F1
#
_cell.length_a   1.000
_cell.length_b   1.000
_cell.length_c   1.000
_cell.angle_alpha   90.00
_cell.angle_beta   90.00
_cell.angle_gamma   90.00
#
_symmetry.space_group_name_H-M   'P 1'
#
loop_
_entity.id
_entity.type
_entity.pdbx_description
1 polymer ?
#
loop_
_entity_poly.entity_id
_entity_poly.type
_entity_poly.pdbx_seq_one_letter_code
_entity_poly.pdbx_strand_id
1 'polypeptide(L)'
;MLATLLVDLGLRKGKTNHVLMPYCNGLYLLADWFRQLWAESLGKRESLDGETVYAGFTPIKALGTTDQHSQVQLYREGPNDKVFGLVKVEDFGEQDFNIPTGLGVEAIKYLEGKSMAGLLNAELRATEYALVESLRPNFTLTFPRVDAHHVGEFIMLWEIVTAYAGLMLNIDAYDQPAVETGKQATFGLMGREGYGEWKTKVDEALAETDWRM
;
A
#
# COMPACT_ATOMS: atom_id res chain seq x y z
N MET A 1 4.69 -13.40 -12.51
CA MET A 1 5.76 -13.47 -11.49
C MET A 1 5.38 -12.72 -10.21
N LEU A 2 5.08 -11.41 -10.26
CA LEU A 2 4.79 -10.63 -9.04
C LEU A 2 3.52 -11.07 -8.31
N ALA A 3 2.41 -11.32 -9.02
CA ALA A 3 1.17 -11.86 -8.44
C ALA A 3 1.44 -13.17 -7.68
N THR A 4 2.14 -14.10 -8.34
CA THR A 4 2.52 -15.38 -7.76
C THR A 4 3.34 -15.21 -6.48
N LEU A 5 4.33 -14.32 -6.49
CA LEU A 5 5.17 -14.06 -5.32
C LEU A 5 4.34 -13.52 -4.15
N LEU A 6 3.51 -12.50 -4.39
CA LEU A 6 2.71 -11.86 -3.34
C LEU A 6 1.66 -12.83 -2.76
N VAL A 7 0.92 -13.52 -3.63
CA VAL A 7 -0.11 -14.49 -3.21
C VAL A 7 0.52 -15.67 -2.46
N ASP A 8 1.63 -16.23 -2.95
CA ASP A 8 2.31 -17.36 -2.28
C ASP A 8 2.87 -16.97 -0.91
N LEU A 9 3.50 -15.79 -0.81
CA LEU A 9 3.99 -15.27 0.46
C LEU A 9 2.84 -15.03 1.45
N GLY A 10 1.71 -14.51 0.98
CA GLY A 10 0.52 -14.34 1.79
C GLY A 10 -0.05 -15.67 2.30
N LEU A 11 -0.38 -16.58 1.39
CA LEU A 11 -1.06 -17.84 1.72
C LEU A 11 -0.17 -18.85 2.45
N ARG A 12 1.11 -18.96 2.07
CA ARG A 12 2.01 -20.02 2.57
C ARG A 12 3.03 -19.55 3.59
N LYS A 13 3.32 -18.25 3.64
CA LYS A 13 4.35 -17.67 4.53
C LYS A 13 3.80 -16.61 5.50
N GLY A 14 2.48 -16.43 5.55
CA GLY A 14 1.81 -15.53 6.49
C GLY A 14 2.10 -14.04 6.24
N LYS A 15 2.45 -13.64 5.01
CA LYS A 15 2.71 -12.24 4.65
C LYS A 15 1.42 -11.55 4.22
N THR A 16 0.49 -11.39 5.15
CA THR A 16 -0.86 -10.90 4.88
C THR A 16 -0.94 -9.39 4.62
N ASN A 17 0.16 -8.65 4.79
CA ASN A 17 0.22 -7.21 4.56
C ASN A 17 1.20 -6.89 3.42
N HIS A 18 0.79 -6.09 2.45
CA HIS A 18 1.63 -5.67 1.32
C HIS A 18 1.88 -4.16 1.39
N VAL A 19 3.11 -3.77 1.67
CA VAL A 19 3.51 -2.36 1.77
C VAL A 19 3.98 -1.87 0.42
N LEU A 20 3.49 -0.73 -0.05
CA LEU A 20 4.05 -0.01 -1.19
C LEU A 20 4.62 1.33 -0.72
N MET A 21 5.92 1.51 -0.92
CA MET A 21 6.69 2.62 -0.34
C MET A 21 7.49 3.36 -1.42
N PRO A 22 6.92 4.41 -2.04
CA PRO A 22 7.64 5.23 -3.00
C PRO A 22 8.66 6.14 -2.34
N TYR A 23 9.81 6.32 -2.98
CA TYR A 23 10.83 7.32 -2.65
C TYR A 23 10.71 8.49 -3.62
N CYS A 24 9.49 9.03 -3.72
CA CYS A 24 9.16 10.20 -4.51
C CYS A 24 7.78 10.70 -4.09
N ASN A 25 7.67 11.95 -3.65
CA ASN A 25 6.38 12.54 -3.26
C ASN A 25 5.35 12.52 -4.40
N GLY A 26 5.78 12.71 -5.65
CA GLY A 26 4.90 12.69 -6.83
C GLY A 26 4.19 11.35 -7.04
N LEU A 27 4.72 10.25 -6.50
CA LEU A 27 4.15 8.91 -6.58
C LEU A 27 3.33 8.51 -5.35
N TYR A 28 3.18 9.40 -4.36
CA TYR A 28 2.48 9.07 -3.11
C TYR A 28 1.00 8.70 -3.34
N LEU A 29 0.31 9.42 -4.22
CA LEU A 29 -1.09 9.12 -4.58
C LEU A 29 -1.22 7.85 -5.43
N LEU A 30 -0.15 7.47 -6.14
CA LEU A 30 -0.13 6.21 -6.88
C LEU A 30 -0.09 5.01 -5.93
N ALA A 31 0.51 5.18 -4.74
CA ALA A 31 0.41 4.19 -3.68
C ALA A 31 -0.97 4.13 -3.02
N ASP A 32 -1.71 5.25 -2.94
CA ASP A 32 -3.14 5.23 -2.56
C ASP A 32 -4.00 4.51 -3.61
N TRP A 33 -3.74 4.76 -4.90
CA TRP A 33 -4.42 4.06 -6.00
C TRP A 33 -4.20 2.54 -5.93
N PHE A 34 -2.95 2.11 -5.74
CA PHE A 34 -2.62 0.69 -5.52
C PHE A 34 -3.40 0.13 -4.32
N ARG A 35 -3.50 0.90 -3.23
CA ARG A 35 -4.20 0.48 -2.02
C ARG A 35 -5.67 0.18 -2.29
N GLN A 36 -6.35 1.04 -3.07
CA GLN A 36 -7.74 0.78 -3.46
C GLN A 36 -7.84 -0.45 -4.36
N LEU A 37 -7.05 -0.49 -5.45
CA LEU A 37 -7.07 -1.60 -6.41
C LEU A 37 -6.87 -2.94 -5.70
N TRP A 38 -5.84 -3.05 -4.86
CA TRP A 38 -5.49 -4.30 -4.20
C TRP A 38 -6.52 -4.71 -3.14
N ALA A 39 -7.04 -3.75 -2.36
CA ALA A 39 -8.01 -4.03 -1.29
C ALA A 39 -9.38 -4.39 -1.84
N GLU A 40 -9.96 -3.56 -2.70
CA GLU A 40 -11.33 -3.77 -3.21
C GLU A 40 -11.40 -4.99 -4.14
N SER A 41 -10.37 -5.23 -4.96
CA SER A 41 -10.36 -6.39 -5.85
C SER A 41 -10.12 -7.70 -5.12
N LEU A 42 -9.27 -7.76 -4.09
CA LEU A 42 -8.87 -9.05 -3.50
C LEU A 42 -9.55 -9.37 -2.17
N GLY A 43 -10.08 -8.36 -1.47
CA GLY A 43 -10.78 -8.52 -0.19
C GLY A 43 -12.19 -9.09 -0.37
N LYS A 44 -12.32 -10.41 -0.49
CA LYS A 44 -13.59 -11.08 -0.82
C LYS A 44 -13.98 -12.12 0.20
N ARG A 45 -15.25 -12.11 0.57
CA ARG A 45 -15.82 -13.12 1.46
C ARG A 45 -15.96 -14.47 0.77
N GLU A 46 -16.40 -14.48 -0.49
CA GLU A 46 -16.80 -15.68 -1.21
C GLU A 46 -15.87 -15.96 -2.40
N SER A 47 -15.65 -17.24 -2.68
CA SER A 47 -14.99 -17.71 -3.90
C SER A 47 -15.97 -17.73 -5.08
N LEU A 48 -15.45 -17.95 -6.29
CA LEU A 48 -16.26 -18.16 -7.49
C LEU A 48 -17.15 -19.40 -7.40
N ASP A 49 -16.81 -20.36 -6.53
CA ASP A 49 -17.59 -21.57 -6.26
C ASP A 49 -18.67 -21.35 -5.18
N GLY A 50 -18.77 -20.13 -4.62
CA GLY A 50 -19.71 -19.80 -3.55
C GLY A 50 -19.28 -20.22 -2.15
N GLU A 51 -18.02 -20.64 -1.96
CA GLU A 51 -17.48 -20.97 -0.65
C GLU A 51 -17.06 -19.71 0.11
N THR A 52 -17.27 -19.67 1.42
CA THR A 52 -16.74 -18.58 2.25
C THR A 52 -15.23 -18.78 2.47
N VAL A 53 -14.41 -17.84 1.97
CA VAL A 53 -12.94 -17.90 1.98
C VAL A 53 -12.27 -16.76 2.73
N TYR A 54 -12.91 -15.59 2.87
CA TYR A 54 -12.30 -14.38 3.45
C TYR A 54 -10.90 -14.08 2.87
N ALA A 55 -10.80 -14.13 1.54
CA ALA A 55 -9.56 -13.86 0.82
C ALA A 55 -9.16 -12.39 0.93
N GLY A 56 -7.86 -12.13 0.79
CA GLY A 56 -7.31 -10.79 0.69
C GLY A 56 -5.98 -10.61 1.39
N PHE A 57 -5.34 -9.49 1.10
CA PHE A 57 -4.12 -9.02 1.76
C PHE A 57 -4.27 -7.54 2.01
N THR A 58 -3.87 -7.04 3.18
CA THR A 58 -4.01 -5.63 3.53
C THR A 58 -2.94 -4.81 2.82
N PRO A 59 -3.30 -3.92 1.88
CA PRO A 59 -2.34 -3.00 1.29
C PRO A 59 -2.06 -1.83 2.24
N ILE A 60 -0.78 -1.53 2.44
CA ILE A 60 -0.30 -0.46 3.31
C ILE A 60 0.47 0.54 2.45
N LYS A 61 0.07 1.82 2.52
CA LYS A 61 0.82 2.92 1.92
C LYS A 61 1.88 3.41 2.91
N ALA A 62 3.09 3.63 2.41
CA ALA A 62 4.17 4.33 3.12
C ALA A 62 4.88 5.29 2.15
N LEU A 63 5.71 6.19 2.67
CA LEU A 63 6.52 7.13 1.89
C LEU A 63 7.97 7.15 2.37
N GLY A 64 8.92 6.91 1.47
CA GLY A 64 10.33 7.15 1.73
C GLY A 64 10.70 8.62 1.54
N THR A 65 11.49 9.24 2.40
CA THR A 65 12.12 8.70 3.62
C THR A 65 11.30 9.00 4.89
N THR A 66 10.21 9.76 4.77
CA THR A 66 9.35 10.20 5.88
C THR A 66 8.97 9.06 6.84
N ASP A 67 8.51 7.92 6.30
CA ASP A 67 8.08 6.78 7.11
C ASP A 67 9.22 5.88 7.60
N GLN A 68 10.48 6.21 7.26
CA GLN A 68 11.62 5.67 7.99
C GLN A 68 11.62 6.13 9.45
N HIS A 69 11.07 7.32 9.72
CA HIS A 69 10.97 7.88 11.06
C HIS A 69 9.64 7.58 11.77
N SER A 70 8.76 6.76 11.16
CA SER A 70 7.46 6.40 11.74
C SER A 70 7.26 4.89 11.80
N GLN A 71 7.46 4.18 10.68
CA GLN A 71 7.07 2.78 10.53
C GLN A 71 8.24 1.80 10.51
N VAL A 72 9.45 2.24 10.13
CA VAL A 72 10.58 1.30 9.92
C VAL A 72 10.95 0.51 11.18
N GLN A 73 10.77 1.07 12.37
CA GLN A 73 10.90 0.31 13.64
C GLN A 73 9.96 -0.91 13.65
N LEU A 74 8.67 -0.69 13.40
CA LEU A 74 7.67 -1.75 13.33
C LEU A 74 7.97 -2.73 12.18
N TYR A 75 8.43 -2.22 11.04
CA TYR A 75 8.70 -3.05 9.86
C TYR A 75 9.89 -4.00 10.07
N ARG A 76 10.88 -3.60 10.86
CA ARG A 76 12.08 -4.41 11.12
C ARG A 76 11.95 -5.33 12.31
N GLU A 77 11.34 -4.88 13.40
CA GLU A 77 11.33 -5.62 14.68
C GLU A 77 9.95 -6.15 15.06
N GLY A 78 8.90 -5.68 14.42
CA GLY A 78 7.54 -6.16 14.63
C GLY A 78 7.24 -7.52 13.96
N PRO A 79 5.96 -7.91 13.94
CA PRO A 79 5.50 -9.13 13.29
C PRO A 79 6.03 -9.27 11.86
N ASN A 80 6.49 -10.47 11.51
CA ASN A 80 7.00 -10.76 10.16
C ASN A 80 5.87 -11.20 9.23
N ASP A 81 4.95 -10.28 8.98
CA ASP A 81 3.69 -10.45 8.25
C ASP A 81 3.58 -9.52 7.03
N LYS A 82 4.69 -8.89 6.61
CA LYS A 82 4.74 -7.88 5.53
C LYS A 82 5.62 -8.30 4.36
N VAL A 83 5.23 -7.91 3.14
CA VAL A 83 6.11 -7.80 1.95
C VAL A 83 6.24 -6.33 1.56
N PHE A 84 7.44 -5.87 1.22
CA PHE A 84 7.71 -4.47 0.90
C PHE A 84 8.00 -4.27 -0.60
N GLY A 85 7.14 -3.55 -1.31
CA GLY A 85 7.40 -3.01 -2.64
C GLY A 85 7.97 -1.60 -2.52
N LEU A 86 9.27 -1.45 -2.73
CA LEU A 86 9.93 -0.15 -2.78
C LEU A 86 9.79 0.43 -4.19
N VAL A 87 9.51 1.73 -4.32
CA VAL A 87 9.47 2.40 -5.64
C VAL A 87 10.59 3.43 -5.72
N LYS A 88 11.58 3.15 -6.57
CA LYS A 88 12.75 3.99 -6.85
C LYS A 88 12.48 4.86 -8.06
N VAL A 89 12.96 6.10 -8.05
CA VAL A 89 13.04 6.97 -9.24
C VAL A 89 14.52 7.26 -9.54
N GLU A 90 14.94 7.07 -10.79
CA GLU A 90 16.36 7.27 -11.17
C GLU A 90 16.66 8.70 -11.57
N ASP A 91 15.80 9.31 -12.38
CA ASP A 91 15.95 10.67 -12.88
C ASP A 91 14.81 11.57 -12.41
N PHE A 92 15.17 12.58 -11.62
CA PHE A 92 14.26 13.60 -11.10
C PHE A 92 14.24 14.87 -11.98
N GLY A 93 15.00 14.90 -13.08
CA GLY A 93 15.06 16.03 -14.01
C GLY A 93 15.42 17.35 -13.33
N GLU A 94 14.70 18.41 -13.70
CA GLU A 94 14.92 19.77 -13.17
C GLU A 94 14.57 19.94 -11.69
N GLN A 95 13.94 18.94 -11.06
CA GLN A 95 13.61 18.97 -9.63
C GLN A 95 14.78 18.53 -8.75
N ASP A 96 15.81 17.88 -9.32
CA ASP A 96 17.01 17.55 -8.56
C ASP A 96 17.90 18.77 -8.38
N PHE A 97 18.53 18.87 -7.22
CA PHE A 97 19.45 19.94 -6.90
C PHE A 97 20.56 19.44 -5.99
N ASN A 98 21.70 20.12 -6.03
CA ASN A 98 22.82 19.81 -5.16
C ASN A 98 22.65 20.49 -3.81
N ILE A 99 22.97 19.76 -2.75
CA ILE A 99 23.05 20.27 -1.39
C ILE A 99 24.14 21.35 -1.35
N PRO A 100 23.86 22.56 -0.83
CA PRO A 100 24.84 23.66 -0.80
C PRO A 100 26.16 23.26 -0.10
N THR A 101 27.27 23.80 -0.59
CA THR A 101 28.59 23.66 0.01
C THR A 101 28.87 24.79 1.01
N GLY A 102 29.77 24.56 1.96
CA GLY A 102 30.21 25.59 2.90
C GLY A 102 29.22 25.87 4.02
N LEU A 103 28.45 24.86 4.45
CA LEU A 103 27.52 24.97 5.58
C LEU A 103 28.28 25.10 6.91
N GLY A 104 29.56 24.72 6.94
CA GLY A 104 30.43 24.91 8.10
C GLY A 104 30.14 23.95 9.27
N VAL A 105 29.36 22.90 9.02
CA VAL A 105 28.98 21.89 10.02
C VAL A 105 29.61 20.55 9.64
N GLU A 106 30.64 20.14 10.38
CA GLU A 106 31.43 18.94 10.05
C GLU A 106 30.57 17.67 9.96
N ALA A 107 29.52 17.56 10.78
CA ALA A 107 28.63 16.41 10.81
C ALA A 107 27.84 16.18 9.51
N ILE A 108 27.64 17.21 8.68
CA ILE A 108 26.89 17.12 7.41
C ILE A 108 27.78 17.39 6.18
N LYS A 109 29.09 17.61 6.37
CA LYS A 109 30.04 17.92 5.30
C LYS A 109 30.07 16.86 4.21
N TYR A 110 29.81 15.60 4.57
CA TYR A 110 29.73 14.49 3.60
C TYR A 110 28.53 14.59 2.64
N LEU A 111 27.56 15.47 2.90
CA LEU A 111 26.40 15.72 2.05
C LEU A 111 26.63 16.89 1.09
N GLU A 112 27.54 17.81 1.42
CA GLU A 112 27.79 19.02 0.62
C GLU A 112 28.16 18.67 -0.83
N GLY A 113 27.51 19.32 -1.78
CA GLY A 113 27.72 19.12 -3.23
C GLY A 113 27.11 17.84 -3.79
N LYS A 114 26.53 16.95 -2.98
CA LYS A 114 25.79 15.78 -3.45
C LYS A 114 24.39 16.18 -3.92
N SER A 115 23.86 15.42 -4.88
CA SER A 115 22.46 15.54 -5.33
C SER A 115 21.49 15.10 -4.24
N MET A 116 20.38 15.82 -4.11
CA MET A 116 19.28 15.45 -3.21
C MET A 116 18.64 14.13 -3.63
N ALA A 117 18.45 13.88 -4.93
CA ALA A 117 18.03 12.58 -5.45
C ALA A 117 19.05 11.47 -5.11
N GLY A 118 20.34 11.79 -5.14
CA GLY A 118 21.42 10.89 -4.73
C GLY A 118 21.31 10.48 -3.26
N LEU A 119 21.02 11.42 -2.36
CA LEU A 119 20.76 11.14 -0.95
C LEU A 119 19.51 10.27 -0.78
N LEU A 120 18.39 10.63 -1.42
CA LEU A 120 17.14 9.90 -1.36
C LEU A 120 17.28 8.44 -1.83
N ASN A 121 17.99 8.22 -2.93
CA ASN A 121 18.28 6.88 -3.45
C ASN A 121 19.24 6.08 -2.55
N ALA A 122 20.17 6.76 -1.86
CA ALA A 122 21.01 6.12 -0.87
C ALA A 122 20.18 5.66 0.34
N GLU A 123 19.22 6.46 0.81
CA GLU A 123 18.31 6.08 1.90
C GLU A 123 17.37 4.94 1.51
N LEU A 124 16.90 4.87 0.25
CA LEU A 124 16.17 3.72 -0.27
C LEU A 124 17.01 2.44 -0.15
N ARG A 125 18.25 2.48 -0.64
CA ARG A 125 19.16 1.33 -0.61
C ARG A 125 19.52 0.92 0.82
N ALA A 126 19.68 1.87 1.73
CA ALA A 126 19.90 1.60 3.14
C ALA A 126 18.67 0.90 3.77
N THR A 127 17.46 1.34 3.44
CA THR A 127 16.22 0.69 3.90
C THR A 127 16.06 -0.71 3.33
N GLU A 128 16.33 -0.91 2.04
CA GLU A 128 16.32 -2.22 1.40
C GLU A 128 17.30 -3.18 2.09
N TYR A 129 18.53 -2.73 2.35
CA TYR A 129 19.52 -3.49 3.11
C TYR A 129 19.02 -3.84 4.51
N ALA A 130 18.47 -2.87 5.24
CA ALA A 130 17.97 -3.08 6.59
C ALA A 130 16.80 -4.08 6.64
N LEU A 131 15.93 -4.07 5.63
CA LEU A 131 14.85 -5.07 5.48
C LEU A 131 15.42 -6.47 5.20
N VAL A 132 16.41 -6.60 4.30
CA VAL A 132 17.07 -7.88 4.01
C VAL A 132 17.76 -8.44 5.24
N GLU A 133 18.53 -7.61 5.94
CA GLU A 133 19.22 -7.96 7.19
C GLU A 133 18.24 -8.48 8.24
N SER A 134 17.08 -7.84 8.36
CA SER A 134 16.00 -8.24 9.28
C SER A 134 15.09 -9.36 8.72
N LEU A 135 15.49 -10.04 7.63
CA LEU A 135 14.76 -11.13 6.97
C LEU A 135 13.31 -10.76 6.58
N ARG A 136 13.14 -9.53 6.07
CA ARG A 136 11.87 -8.96 5.60
C ARG A 136 11.81 -9.00 4.07
N PRO A 137 10.88 -9.75 3.48
CA PRO A 137 10.82 -9.91 2.02
C PRO A 137 10.46 -8.58 1.36
N ASN A 138 11.23 -8.20 0.35
CA ASN A 138 11.05 -6.96 -0.37
C ASN A 138 11.41 -7.11 -1.85
N PHE A 139 10.93 -6.18 -2.67
CA PHE A 139 11.27 -6.01 -4.07
C PHE A 139 11.29 -4.52 -4.42
N THR A 140 12.00 -4.16 -5.48
CA THR A 140 12.11 -2.77 -5.93
C THR A 140 11.56 -2.63 -7.34
N LEU A 141 10.62 -1.70 -7.53
CA LEU A 141 10.16 -1.21 -8.83
C LEU A 141 10.91 0.08 -9.15
N THR A 142 11.60 0.12 -10.28
CA THR A 142 12.42 1.26 -10.67
C THR A 142 11.74 2.02 -11.80
N PHE A 143 11.39 3.28 -11.53
CA PHE A 143 10.98 4.26 -12.55
C PHE A 143 12.23 4.93 -13.11
N PRO A 144 12.45 4.88 -14.43
CA PRO A 144 13.48 5.69 -15.07
C PRO A 144 13.28 7.18 -14.76
N ARG A 145 12.03 7.66 -14.82
CA ARG A 145 11.60 9.01 -14.44
C ARG A 145 10.10 9.02 -14.16
N VAL A 146 9.61 10.09 -13.55
CA VAL A 146 8.17 10.29 -13.33
C VAL A 146 7.57 11.05 -14.51
N ASP A 147 6.96 10.32 -15.44
CA ASP A 147 6.20 10.86 -16.56
C ASP A 147 4.97 9.99 -16.87
N ALA A 148 4.12 10.45 -17.81
CA ALA A 148 2.89 9.77 -18.17
C ALA A 148 3.12 8.34 -18.72
N HIS A 149 4.24 8.11 -19.40
CA HIS A 149 4.56 6.80 -19.97
C HIS A 149 4.80 5.78 -18.84
N HIS A 150 5.72 6.08 -17.93
CA HIS A 150 6.10 5.16 -16.86
C HIS A 150 5.00 5.01 -15.79
N VAL A 151 4.18 6.05 -15.56
CA VAL A 151 2.97 5.94 -14.74
C VAL A 151 1.97 4.98 -15.40
N GLY A 152 1.79 5.06 -16.71
CA GLY A 152 0.95 4.11 -17.46
C GLY A 152 1.44 2.67 -17.35
N GLU A 153 2.75 2.44 -17.47
CA GLU A 153 3.34 1.10 -17.26
C GLU A 153 3.08 0.55 -15.86
N PHE A 154 3.20 1.39 -14.83
CA PHE A 154 2.90 1.00 -13.45
C PHE A 154 1.43 0.63 -13.25
N ILE A 155 0.52 1.44 -13.79
CA ILE A 155 -0.93 1.18 -13.70
C ILE A 155 -1.24 -0.17 -14.36
N MET A 156 -0.78 -0.36 -15.60
CA MET A 156 -1.02 -1.60 -16.33
C MET A 156 -0.42 -2.81 -15.64
N LEU A 157 0.80 -2.68 -15.08
CA LEU A 157 1.43 -3.74 -14.30
C LEU A 157 0.53 -4.17 -13.14
N TRP A 158 0.05 -3.24 -12.33
CA TRP A 158 -0.73 -3.56 -11.14
C TRP A 158 -2.14 -4.05 -11.46
N GLU A 159 -2.77 -3.57 -12.54
CA GLU A 159 -4.04 -4.13 -13.04
C GLU A 159 -3.87 -5.61 -13.42
N ILE A 160 -2.81 -5.93 -14.17
CA ILE A 160 -2.49 -7.31 -14.56
C ILE A 160 -2.17 -8.17 -13.33
N VAL A 161 -1.36 -7.67 -12.41
CA VAL A 161 -0.97 -8.38 -11.18
C VAL A 161 -2.21 -8.66 -10.32
N THR A 162 -3.13 -7.71 -10.22
CA THR A 162 -4.38 -7.85 -9.45
C THR A 162 -5.32 -8.87 -10.10
N ALA A 163 -5.49 -8.82 -11.43
CA ALA A 163 -6.29 -9.80 -12.16
C ALA A 163 -5.76 -11.23 -11.95
N TYR A 164 -4.45 -11.43 -12.08
CA TYR A 164 -3.84 -12.74 -11.81
C TYR A 164 -3.97 -13.16 -10.35
N ALA A 165 -3.84 -12.23 -9.39
CA ALA A 165 -4.02 -12.54 -7.98
C ALA A 165 -5.46 -13.00 -7.67
N GLY A 166 -6.47 -12.36 -8.27
CA GLY A 166 -7.86 -12.78 -8.15
C GLY A 166 -8.10 -14.20 -8.68
N LEU A 167 -7.55 -14.53 -9.85
CA LEU A 167 -7.59 -15.89 -10.40
C LEU A 167 -6.92 -16.91 -9.47
N MET A 168 -5.77 -16.56 -8.89
CA MET A 168 -5.04 -17.43 -7.96
C MET A 168 -5.78 -17.65 -6.63
N LEU A 169 -6.58 -16.67 -6.20
CA LEU A 169 -7.40 -16.73 -4.99
C LEU A 169 -8.78 -17.36 -5.24
N ASN A 170 -9.13 -17.67 -6.49
CA ASN A 170 -10.44 -18.17 -6.92
C ASN A 170 -11.60 -17.24 -6.52
N ILE A 171 -11.46 -15.94 -6.78
CA ILE A 171 -12.46 -14.91 -6.43
C ILE A 171 -12.79 -14.04 -7.65
N ASP A 172 -13.90 -13.31 -7.59
CA ASP A 172 -14.18 -12.21 -8.52
C ASP A 172 -13.40 -10.96 -8.09
N ALA A 173 -12.45 -10.55 -8.92
CA ALA A 173 -11.62 -9.36 -8.67
C ALA A 173 -12.29 -8.04 -9.08
N TYR A 174 -13.46 -8.08 -9.70
CA TYR A 174 -14.06 -6.95 -10.41
C TYR A 174 -15.37 -6.44 -9.80
N ASP A 175 -15.90 -7.09 -8.76
CA ASP A 175 -17.08 -6.64 -8.02
C ASP A 175 -16.72 -5.95 -6.68
N GLN A 176 -17.72 -5.43 -5.96
CA GLN A 176 -17.53 -4.81 -4.63
C GLN A 176 -18.79 -4.89 -3.75
N PRO A 177 -19.37 -6.08 -3.53
CA PRO A 177 -20.71 -6.20 -2.93
C PRO A 177 -20.80 -5.64 -1.50
N ALA A 178 -19.71 -5.71 -0.73
CA ALA A 178 -19.69 -5.34 0.68
C ALA A 178 -19.87 -3.83 0.94
N VAL A 179 -19.56 -2.95 -0.01
CA VAL A 179 -19.68 -1.49 0.19
C VAL A 179 -21.13 -1.02 0.20
N GLU A 180 -22.05 -1.83 -0.35
CA GLU A 180 -23.46 -1.47 -0.47
C GLU A 180 -24.18 -1.40 0.87
N THR A 181 -23.82 -2.25 1.83
CA THR A 181 -24.43 -2.22 3.17
C THR A 181 -24.20 -0.87 3.86
N GLY A 182 -22.99 -0.33 3.77
CA GLY A 182 -22.67 0.99 4.33
C GLY A 182 -23.51 2.10 3.68
N LYS A 183 -23.64 2.09 2.35
CA LYS A 183 -24.46 3.05 1.61
C LYS A 183 -25.94 2.96 2.01
N GLN A 184 -26.49 1.75 2.07
CA GLN A 184 -27.88 1.50 2.44
C GLN A 184 -28.18 1.97 3.87
N ALA A 185 -27.29 1.68 4.82
CA ALA A 185 -27.36 2.20 6.18
C ALA A 185 -27.32 3.73 6.21
N THR A 186 -26.38 4.37 5.49
CA THR A 186 -26.32 5.84 5.38
C THR A 186 -27.61 6.42 4.81
N PHE A 187 -28.19 5.82 3.77
CA PHE A 187 -29.46 6.28 3.21
C PHE A 187 -30.61 6.22 4.22
N GLY A 188 -30.70 5.13 4.99
CA GLY A 188 -31.69 4.98 6.06
C GLY A 188 -31.53 6.03 7.16
N LEU A 189 -30.30 6.22 7.65
CA LEU A 189 -29.97 7.20 8.67
C LEU A 189 -30.26 8.64 8.22
N MET A 190 -30.02 8.96 6.94
CA MET A 190 -30.30 10.28 6.36
C MET A 190 -31.76 10.46 5.93
N GLY A 191 -32.63 9.49 6.19
CA GLY A 191 -34.07 9.60 5.94
C GLY A 191 -34.49 9.51 4.47
N ARG A 192 -33.69 8.84 3.62
CA ARG A 192 -34.06 8.62 2.22
C ARG A 192 -35.31 7.74 2.13
N GLU A 193 -36.31 8.17 1.36
CA GLU A 193 -37.53 7.40 1.11
C GLU A 193 -37.20 5.99 0.58
N GLY A 194 -37.84 4.96 1.14
CA GLY A 194 -37.59 3.55 0.81
C GLY A 194 -36.47 2.86 1.61
N TYR A 195 -35.74 3.58 2.47
CA TYR A 195 -34.63 3.02 3.27
C TYR A 195 -34.89 3.00 4.78
N GLY A 196 -36.12 3.25 5.23
CA GLY A 196 -36.47 3.35 6.65
C GLY A 196 -36.08 2.11 7.48
N GLU A 197 -36.20 0.90 6.91
CA GLU A 197 -35.81 -0.34 7.59
C GLU A 197 -34.32 -0.39 7.97
N TRP A 198 -33.46 0.24 7.17
CA TRP A 198 -32.02 0.30 7.45
C TRP A 198 -31.71 1.14 8.67
N LYS A 199 -32.47 2.22 8.89
CA LYS A 199 -32.34 3.03 10.11
C LYS A 199 -32.63 2.16 11.34
N THR A 200 -33.75 1.44 11.34
CA THR A 200 -34.12 0.54 12.45
C THR A 200 -33.03 -0.50 12.71
N LYS A 201 -32.53 -1.17 11.67
CA LYS A 201 -31.44 -2.15 11.81
C LYS A 201 -30.17 -1.56 12.43
N VAL A 202 -29.82 -0.32 12.05
CA VAL A 202 -28.67 0.38 12.63
C VAL A 202 -28.89 0.70 14.10
N ASP A 203 -30.04 1.30 14.44
CA ASP A 203 -30.37 1.70 15.81
C ASP A 203 -30.41 0.48 16.76
N GLU A 204 -30.91 -0.67 16.29
CA GLU A 204 -30.91 -1.93 17.05
C GLU A 204 -29.51 -2.51 17.21
N ALA A 205 -28.73 -2.58 16.14
CA ALA A 205 -27.38 -3.17 16.18
C ALA A 205 -26.38 -2.34 16.99
N LEU A 206 -26.59 -1.03 17.06
CA LEU A 206 -25.75 -0.07 17.78
C LEU A 206 -26.40 0.41 19.09
N ALA A 207 -27.39 -0.31 19.60
CA ALA A 207 -28.00 -0.01 20.88
C ALA A 207 -26.93 0.04 21.99
N GLU A 208 -27.11 0.94 22.96
CA GLU A 208 -26.19 1.05 24.09
C GLU A 208 -26.03 -0.30 24.77
N THR A 209 -24.79 -0.77 24.86
CA THR A 209 -24.45 -1.95 25.66
C THR A 209 -24.25 -1.54 27.12
N ASP A 210 -24.40 -2.49 28.05
CA ASP A 210 -24.14 -2.27 29.48
C ASP A 210 -22.65 -2.01 29.81
N TRP A 211 -21.77 -2.03 28.80
CA TRP A 211 -20.36 -1.68 28.97
C TRP A 211 -20.21 -0.16 29.14
N ARG A 212 -20.00 0.27 30.39
CA ARG A 212 -19.63 1.64 30.76
C ARG A 212 -18.18 1.62 31.28
N MET A 213 -17.31 2.45 30.69
CA MET A 213 -15.94 2.70 31.18
C MET A 213 -15.95 3.38 32.56
#